data_AF-A0A9Q0PNX6-F1
#
_entry.id   AF-A0A9Q0PNX6-F1
#
_cell.length_a   1.000
_cell.length_b   1.000
_cell.length_c   1.000
_cell.angle_alpha   90.00
_cell.angle_beta   90.00
_cell.angle_gamma   90.00
#
_symmetry.space_group_name_H-M   'P 1'
#
loop_
_entity.id
_entity.type
_entity.pdbx_description
1 polymer ?
#
loop_
_entity_poly.entity_id
_entity_poly.type
_entity_poly.pdbx_seq_one_letter_code
_entity_poly.pdbx_strand_id
1 'polypeptide(L)'
;MVSDASKKKAAQKKAAAAAKRDLQISDRTCTGILCSHPQSRDIRIESLSVTFHGHDLIVDSELELNYGRRYGFLGLNGCGKSTLLAAIGCRELPIPEHMDIHHLSREIEASDMSSLEAVISCDEERLELEKEVEVLAAQDDGGGEALDRIYERLEAMDVATAEKRAAEILFGLGFNKEMQAKKTRDFSGGWRMRIALARALFMNPTILLLDEPTNHLGKSP
;
A
#
# COMPACT_ATOMS: atom_id res chain seq x y z
N MET A 1 7.30 38.12 -8.25
CA MET A 1 5.87 37.76 -8.07
C MET A 1 5.39 36.60 -8.96
N VAL A 2 6.23 35.99 -9.81
CA VAL A 2 5.83 34.91 -10.75
C VAL A 2 6.16 33.49 -10.21
N SER A 3 6.99 33.38 -9.15
CA SER A 3 7.46 32.10 -8.59
C SER A 3 6.46 31.41 -7.65
N ASP A 4 5.55 32.15 -7.02
CA ASP A 4 4.62 31.63 -6.01
C ASP A 4 3.38 30.95 -6.65
N ALA A 5 2.97 31.42 -7.82
CA ALA A 5 1.85 30.86 -8.58
C ALA A 5 2.16 29.46 -9.17
N SER A 6 3.44 29.20 -9.47
CA SER A 6 3.90 27.92 -10.02
C SER A 6 4.01 26.83 -8.95
N LYS A 7 4.43 27.19 -7.72
CA LYS A 7 4.46 26.25 -6.58
C LYS A 7 3.05 25.86 -6.11
N LYS A 8 2.10 26.81 -6.06
CA LYS A 8 0.68 26.51 -5.78
C LYS A 8 0.04 25.58 -6.83
N LYS A 9 0.36 25.78 -8.12
CA LYS A 9 -0.11 24.90 -9.19
C LYS A 9 0.45 23.48 -9.10
N ALA A 10 1.73 23.32 -8.74
CA ALA A 10 2.35 22.00 -8.58
C ALA A 10 1.80 21.23 -7.37
N ALA A 11 1.60 21.91 -6.23
CA ALA A 11 0.97 21.32 -5.04
C ALA A 11 -0.49 20.93 -5.28
N GLN A 12 -1.27 21.76 -5.98
CA GLN A 12 -2.64 21.40 -6.41
C GLN A 12 -2.65 20.25 -7.42
N LYS A 13 -1.65 20.12 -8.31
CA LYS A 13 -1.53 19.01 -9.25
C LYS A 13 -1.16 17.68 -8.56
N LYS A 14 -0.34 17.73 -7.50
CA LYS A 14 0.07 16.55 -6.69
C LYS A 14 -1.08 16.06 -5.80
N ALA A 15 -1.82 16.97 -5.15
CA ALA A 15 -3.05 16.63 -4.43
C ALA A 15 -4.15 16.10 -5.36
N ALA A 16 -4.29 16.68 -6.56
CA ALA A 16 -5.19 16.18 -7.59
C ALA A 16 -4.73 14.87 -8.23
N ALA A 17 -3.43 14.52 -8.19
CA ALA A 17 -2.89 13.26 -8.67
C ALA A 17 -3.06 12.13 -7.64
N ALA A 18 -2.91 12.43 -6.34
CA ALA A 18 -3.26 11.51 -5.25
C ALA A 18 -4.78 11.27 -5.19
N ALA A 19 -5.60 12.31 -5.43
CA ALA A 19 -7.06 12.21 -5.54
C ALA A 19 -7.56 11.65 -6.90
N LYS A 20 -6.67 11.46 -7.88
CA LYS A 20 -6.96 10.83 -9.18
C LYS A 20 -6.66 9.33 -9.21
N ARG A 21 -6.39 8.70 -8.06
CA ARG A 21 -6.45 7.23 -7.95
C ARG A 21 -7.91 6.81 -8.07
N ASP A 22 -8.32 6.58 -9.32
CA ASP A 22 -9.57 5.95 -9.74
C ASP A 22 -10.83 6.41 -8.98
N LEU A 23 -11.39 7.55 -9.38
CA LEU A 23 -12.84 7.76 -9.29
C LEU A 23 -13.52 6.82 -10.31
N GLN A 24 -13.30 5.51 -10.17
CA GLN A 24 -14.18 4.52 -10.75
C GLN A 24 -15.51 4.72 -10.03
N ILE A 25 -16.52 5.20 -10.76
CA ILE A 25 -17.90 5.07 -10.29
C ILE A 25 -18.11 3.59 -10.11
N SER A 26 -18.02 3.17 -8.86
CA SER A 26 -18.21 1.81 -8.44
C SER A 26 -19.70 1.50 -8.58
N ASP A 27 -20.06 0.48 -9.34
CA ASP A 27 -21.43 -0.07 -9.35
C ASP A 27 -21.76 -0.82 -8.05
N ARG A 28 -20.93 -0.66 -7.00
CA ARG A 28 -21.17 -1.17 -5.65
C ARG A 28 -21.88 -0.11 -4.81
N THR A 29 -22.82 -0.58 -4.02
CA THR A 29 -23.40 0.19 -2.92
C THR A 29 -23.11 -0.56 -1.63
N CYS A 30 -22.50 0.13 -0.67
CA CYS A 30 -22.13 -0.44 0.61
C CYS A 30 -22.83 0.33 1.74
N THR A 31 -23.34 -0.39 2.73
CA THR A 31 -23.93 0.18 3.95
C THR A 31 -23.39 -0.57 5.16
N GLY A 32 -23.35 0.09 6.31
CA GLY A 32 -22.90 -0.52 7.56
C GLY A 32 -22.70 0.55 8.63
N ILE A 33 -22.77 0.13 9.89
CA ILE A 33 -22.62 1.00 11.05
C ILE A 33 -21.37 0.57 11.80
N LEU A 34 -20.38 1.46 11.92
CA LEU A 34 -19.20 1.20 12.75
C LEU A 34 -19.62 1.28 14.23
N CYS A 35 -19.58 0.14 14.91
CA CYS A 35 -19.95 -0.01 16.32
C CYS A 35 -18.73 -0.03 17.25
N SER A 36 -17.52 -0.26 16.73
CA SER A 36 -16.30 -0.13 17.53
C SER A 36 -15.91 1.34 17.76
N HIS A 37 -15.16 1.59 18.83
CA HIS A 37 -14.69 2.95 19.14
C HIS A 37 -13.82 3.50 17.98
N PRO A 38 -13.98 4.77 17.55
CA PRO A 38 -13.26 5.31 16.39
C PRO A 38 -11.74 5.26 16.48
N GLN A 39 -11.16 5.24 17.68
CA GLN A 39 -9.71 5.09 17.90
C GLN A 39 -9.28 3.65 18.25
N SER A 40 -10.21 2.70 18.26
CA SER A 40 -9.89 1.29 18.48
C SER A 40 -8.99 0.77 17.36
N ARG A 41 -8.25 -0.30 17.66
CA ARG A 41 -7.54 -1.08 16.63
C ARG A 41 -8.40 -2.21 16.05
N ASP A 42 -9.53 -2.49 16.70
CA ASP A 42 -10.52 -3.47 16.27
C ASP A 42 -11.64 -2.78 15.47
N ILE A 43 -12.13 -3.45 14.44
CA ILE A 43 -13.24 -2.99 13.60
C ILE A 43 -14.43 -3.90 13.86
N ARG A 44 -15.56 -3.31 14.22
CA ARG A 44 -16.84 -4.00 14.27
C ARG A 44 -17.87 -3.20 13.49
N ILE A 45 -18.39 -3.78 12.41
CA ILE A 45 -19.40 -3.18 11.55
C ILE A 45 -20.65 -4.04 11.61
N GLU A 46 -21.77 -3.45 12.03
CA GLU A 46 -23.09 -4.08 12.05
C GLU A 46 -23.94 -3.59 10.88
N SER A 47 -24.98 -4.37 10.55
CA SER A 47 -25.87 -4.12 9.41
C SER A 47 -25.11 -3.87 8.10
N LEU A 48 -24.02 -4.62 7.90
CA LEU A 48 -23.22 -4.59 6.69
C LEU A 48 -24.04 -5.17 5.54
N SER A 49 -24.30 -4.36 4.52
CA SER A 49 -24.85 -4.84 3.25
C SER A 49 -24.00 -4.34 2.09
N VAL A 50 -23.72 -5.22 1.14
CA VAL A 50 -22.94 -4.94 -0.07
C VAL A 50 -23.73 -5.43 -1.27
N THR A 51 -24.09 -4.51 -2.15
CA THR A 51 -24.78 -4.77 -3.41
C THR A 51 -23.85 -4.41 -4.56
N PHE A 52 -23.80 -5.20 -5.62
CA PHE A 52 -22.99 -4.95 -6.81
C PHE A 52 -23.78 -5.23 -8.09
N HIS A 53 -23.84 -4.27 -9.00
CA HIS A 53 -24.67 -4.35 -10.21
C HIS A 53 -26.13 -4.77 -9.93
N GLY A 54 -26.71 -4.28 -8.83
CA GLY A 54 -28.07 -4.61 -8.42
C GLY A 54 -28.27 -6.01 -7.82
N HIS A 55 -27.19 -6.76 -7.59
CA HIS A 55 -27.22 -8.05 -6.89
C HIS A 55 -26.68 -7.91 -5.47
N ASP A 56 -27.45 -8.37 -4.50
CA ASP A 56 -27.02 -8.40 -3.11
C ASP A 56 -25.99 -9.52 -2.92
N LEU A 57 -24.78 -9.13 -2.51
CA LEU A 57 -23.68 -10.06 -2.20
C LEU A 57 -23.65 -10.39 -0.71
N ILE A 58 -23.90 -9.38 0.12
CA ILE A 58 -23.95 -9.47 1.58
C ILE A 58 -25.17 -8.65 2.03
N VAL A 59 -25.97 -9.22 2.93
CA VAL A 59 -27.19 -8.57 3.43
C VAL A 59 -27.18 -8.63 4.95
N ASP A 60 -27.38 -7.47 5.58
CA ASP A 60 -27.56 -7.28 7.03
C ASP A 60 -26.68 -8.20 7.88
N SER A 61 -25.38 -8.15 7.62
CA SER A 61 -24.39 -9.02 8.23
C SER A 61 -23.51 -8.26 9.22
N GLU A 62 -22.76 -9.00 10.04
CA GLU A 62 -21.77 -8.44 10.96
C GLU A 62 -20.36 -8.75 10.46
N LEU A 63 -19.48 -7.75 10.49
CA LEU A 63 -18.06 -7.89 10.21
C LEU A 63 -17.23 -7.46 11.42
N GLU A 64 -16.54 -8.43 12.04
CA GLU A 64 -15.66 -8.21 13.17
C GLU A 64 -14.21 -8.58 12.82
N LEU A 65 -13.33 -7.58 12.80
CA LEU A 65 -11.91 -7.70 12.54
C LEU A 65 -11.13 -7.23 13.76
N ASN A 66 -10.58 -8.18 14.51
CA ASN A 66 -9.76 -7.91 15.68
C ASN A 66 -8.29 -7.72 15.26
N TYR A 67 -7.63 -6.75 15.88
CA TYR A 67 -6.25 -6.42 15.63
C TYR A 67 -5.33 -7.62 15.85
N GLY A 68 -4.34 -7.78 14.96
CA GLY A 68 -3.35 -8.85 15.02
C GLY A 68 -3.86 -10.23 14.59
N ARG A 69 -5.11 -10.35 14.15
CA ARG A 69 -5.66 -11.60 13.61
C ARG A 69 -5.50 -11.70 12.11
N ARG A 70 -5.50 -12.94 11.61
CA ARG A 70 -5.43 -13.29 10.19
C ARG A 70 -6.74 -13.96 9.80
N TYR A 71 -7.43 -13.39 8.83
CA TYR A 71 -8.74 -13.84 8.37
C TYR A 71 -8.65 -14.39 6.94
N GLY A 72 -9.37 -15.47 6.67
CA GLY A 72 -9.54 -16.02 5.33
C GLY A 72 -11.00 -15.97 4.93
N PHE A 73 -11.31 -15.27 3.82
CA PHE A 73 -12.65 -15.27 3.25
C PHE A 73 -12.83 -16.48 2.33
N LEU A 74 -13.72 -17.39 2.71
CA LEU A 74 -14.00 -18.62 1.97
C LEU A 74 -15.40 -18.54 1.35
N GLY A 75 -15.53 -19.06 0.14
CA GLY A 75 -16.80 -19.07 -0.59
C GLY A 75 -16.61 -19.48 -2.04
N LEU A 76 -17.71 -19.79 -2.73
CA LEU A 76 -17.70 -20.16 -4.15
C LEU A 76 -17.14 -19.02 -5.03
N ASN A 77 -16.65 -19.36 -6.21
CA ASN A 77 -16.25 -18.35 -7.19
C ASN A 77 -17.47 -17.51 -7.59
N GLY A 78 -17.29 -16.20 -7.66
CA GLY A 78 -18.38 -15.26 -7.96
C GLY A 78 -19.27 -14.89 -6.77
N CYS A 79 -19.03 -15.38 -5.55
CA CYS A 79 -19.83 -15.01 -4.37
C CYS A 79 -19.52 -13.61 -3.80
N GLY A 80 -18.72 -12.79 -4.49
CA GLY A 80 -18.43 -11.42 -4.09
C GLY A 80 -17.23 -11.20 -3.16
N LYS A 81 -16.34 -12.19 -2.97
CA LYS A 81 -15.14 -12.06 -2.11
C LYS A 81 -14.25 -10.87 -2.52
N SER A 82 -13.81 -10.85 -3.78
CA SER A 82 -13.02 -9.75 -4.36
C SER A 82 -13.77 -8.42 -4.29
N THR A 83 -15.09 -8.46 -4.45
CA THR A 83 -15.95 -7.27 -4.33
C THR A 83 -15.95 -6.71 -2.92
N LEU A 84 -16.04 -7.56 -1.89
CA LEU A 84 -15.93 -7.16 -0.48
C LEU A 84 -14.53 -6.61 -0.17
N LEU A 85 -13.47 -7.29 -0.60
CA LEU A 85 -12.09 -6.81 -0.41
C LEU A 85 -11.87 -5.46 -1.08
N ALA A 86 -12.39 -5.25 -2.29
CA ALA A 86 -12.36 -3.98 -2.97
C ALA A 86 -13.14 -2.89 -2.20
N ALA A 87 -14.33 -3.20 -1.68
CA ALA A 87 -15.11 -2.26 -0.86
C ALA A 87 -14.34 -1.82 0.40
N ILE A 88 -13.68 -2.74 1.11
CA ILE A 88 -12.81 -2.40 2.25
C ILE A 88 -11.62 -1.54 1.77
N GLY A 89 -10.92 -1.97 0.71
CA GLY A 89 -9.72 -1.31 0.19
C GLY A 89 -9.96 0.11 -0.32
N CYS A 90 -11.14 0.35 -0.90
CA CYS A 90 -11.58 1.67 -1.37
C CYS A 90 -12.23 2.52 -0.25
N ARG A 91 -12.28 2.03 1.00
CA ARG A 91 -12.97 2.67 2.12
C ARG A 91 -14.45 2.98 1.83
N GLU A 92 -15.12 2.11 1.07
CA GLU A 92 -16.57 2.16 0.87
C GLU A 92 -17.33 1.70 2.14
N LEU A 93 -16.63 1.01 3.05
CA LEU A 93 -17.08 0.67 4.40
C LEU A 93 -16.53 1.66 5.43
N PRO A 94 -17.21 1.87 6.59
CA PRO A 94 -16.80 2.83 7.60
C PRO A 94 -15.57 2.34 8.40
N ILE A 95 -14.41 2.24 7.75
CA ILE A 95 -13.13 1.90 8.37
C ILE A 95 -12.51 3.18 8.95
N PRO A 96 -12.03 3.17 10.21
CA PRO A 96 -11.42 4.35 10.83
C PRO A 96 -10.27 4.98 10.01
N GLU A 97 -10.14 6.30 10.07
CA GLU A 97 -9.16 7.04 9.26
C GLU A 97 -7.70 6.74 9.64
N HIS A 98 -7.43 6.48 10.93
CA HIS A 98 -6.09 6.17 11.42
C HIS A 98 -5.57 4.80 11.00
N MET A 99 -6.43 3.93 10.47
CA MET A 99 -6.04 2.61 9.98
C MET A 99 -5.67 2.70 8.51
N ASP A 100 -4.39 2.54 8.20
CA ASP A 100 -3.93 2.43 6.83
C ASP A 100 -4.28 1.05 6.25
N ILE A 101 -4.74 1.06 4.99
CA ILE A 101 -5.20 -0.13 4.27
C ILE A 101 -4.32 -0.29 3.03
N HIS A 102 -3.73 -1.46 2.88
CA HIS A 102 -3.05 -1.84 1.65
C HIS A 102 -3.81 -2.99 0.98
N HIS A 103 -4.36 -2.73 -0.21
CA HIS A 103 -5.03 -3.73 -1.01
C HIS A 103 -4.11 -4.24 -2.12
N LEU A 104 -3.55 -5.43 -1.92
CA LEU A 104 -2.72 -6.09 -2.93
C LEU A 104 -3.61 -6.93 -3.86
N SER A 105 -3.94 -6.34 -5.01
CA SER A 105 -4.76 -6.97 -6.06
C SER A 105 -4.02 -7.15 -7.39
N ARG A 106 -2.81 -6.58 -7.54
CA ARG A 106 -2.06 -6.59 -8.80
C ARG A 106 -0.57 -6.78 -8.56
N GLU A 107 0.09 -7.30 -9.58
CA GLU A 107 1.55 -7.43 -9.65
C GLU A 107 2.22 -6.04 -9.74
N ILE A 108 3.48 -5.96 -9.32
CA ILE A 108 4.29 -4.76 -9.58
C ILE A 108 4.57 -4.61 -11.08
N GLU A 109 4.70 -3.36 -11.55
CA GLU A 109 5.03 -3.08 -12.94
C GLU A 109 6.44 -3.58 -13.30
N ALA A 110 6.60 -4.00 -14.55
CA ALA A 110 7.90 -4.33 -15.13
C ALA A 110 8.70 -3.04 -15.34
N SER A 111 9.76 -2.83 -14.56
CA SER A 111 10.61 -1.63 -14.62
C SER A 111 12.10 -1.98 -14.64
N ASP A 112 12.96 -0.96 -14.68
CA ASP A 112 14.42 -1.11 -14.55
C ASP A 112 14.89 -1.22 -13.10
N MET A 113 14.01 -1.06 -12.12
CA MET A 113 14.34 -1.23 -10.71
C MET A 113 14.58 -2.71 -10.39
N SER A 114 15.59 -2.99 -9.57
CA SER A 114 15.78 -4.29 -8.95
C SER A 114 14.62 -4.65 -8.04
N SER A 115 14.44 -5.94 -7.72
CA SER A 115 13.39 -6.35 -6.79
C SER A 115 13.59 -5.78 -5.39
N LEU A 116 14.83 -5.59 -4.94
CA LEU A 116 15.15 -4.93 -3.67
C LEU A 116 14.76 -3.45 -3.68
N GLU A 117 15.19 -2.69 -4.69
CA GLU A 117 14.84 -1.27 -4.82
C GLU A 117 13.33 -1.07 -4.94
N ALA A 118 12.64 -1.98 -5.63
CA ALA A 118 11.19 -1.93 -5.80
C ALA A 118 10.41 -2.13 -4.50
N VAL A 119 11.01 -2.75 -3.47
CA VAL A 119 10.44 -2.87 -2.12
C VAL A 119 10.75 -1.63 -1.29
N ILE A 120 11.97 -1.09 -1.41
CA ILE A 120 12.43 0.07 -0.63
C ILE A 120 11.80 1.38 -1.09
N SER A 121 11.55 1.54 -2.40
CA SER A 121 11.02 2.78 -3.01
C SER A 121 9.60 3.18 -2.58
N CYS A 122 9.00 2.40 -1.68
CA CYS A 122 7.64 2.53 -1.20
C CYS A 122 7.55 3.39 0.06
N ASP A 123 8.70 3.67 0.66
CA ASP A 123 8.85 4.62 1.74
C ASP A 123 8.72 6.04 1.18
N GLU A 124 7.47 6.49 1.04
CA GLU A 124 7.15 7.82 0.51
C GLU A 124 7.76 8.92 1.39
N GLU A 125 7.82 8.74 2.72
CA GLU A 125 8.47 9.67 3.65
C GLU A 125 9.96 9.79 3.34
N ARG A 126 10.66 8.65 3.20
CA ARG A 126 12.08 8.64 2.80
C ARG A 126 12.31 9.28 1.44
N LEU A 127 11.49 8.95 0.45
CA LEU A 127 11.66 9.46 -0.91
C LEU A 127 11.35 10.96 -1.01
N GLU A 128 10.53 11.50 -0.11
CA GLU A 128 10.32 12.94 0.03
C GLU A 128 11.48 13.62 0.75
N LEU A 129 11.99 13.04 1.83
CA LEU A 129 13.18 13.53 2.54
C LEU A 129 14.43 13.50 1.63
N GLU A 130 14.65 12.45 0.84
CA GLU A 130 15.77 12.35 -0.12
C GLU A 130 15.69 13.44 -1.20
N LYS A 131 14.49 13.75 -1.70
CA LYS A 131 14.29 14.88 -2.63
C LYS A 131 14.52 16.23 -1.97
N GLU A 132 14.12 16.37 -0.71
CA GLU A 132 14.35 17.59 0.05
C GLU A 132 15.84 17.83 0.29
N VAL A 133 16.61 16.76 0.58
CA VAL A 133 18.08 16.80 0.63
C VAL A 133 18.67 17.27 -0.69
N GLU A 134 18.25 16.69 -1.83
CA GLU A 134 18.77 17.09 -3.15
C GLU A 134 18.52 18.57 -3.45
N VAL A 135 17.35 19.09 -3.07
CA VAL A 135 16.99 20.50 -3.26
C VAL A 135 17.77 21.43 -2.32
N LEU A 136 17.95 21.05 -1.06
CA LEU A 136 18.66 21.85 -0.06
C LEU A 136 20.18 21.86 -0.32
N ALA A 137 20.75 20.72 -0.71
CA ALA A 137 22.17 20.60 -1.05
C ALA A 137 22.57 21.40 -2.31
N ALA A 138 21.60 21.71 -3.17
CA ALA A 138 21.81 22.53 -4.38
C ALA A 138 21.74 24.05 -4.12
N GLN A 139 21.50 24.49 -2.88
CA GLN A 139 21.48 25.92 -2.53
C GLN A 139 22.89 26.48 -2.29
N ASP A 140 23.07 27.79 -2.49
CA ASP A 140 24.39 28.46 -2.39
C ASP A 140 25.02 28.37 -0.99
N ASP A 141 24.22 28.13 0.06
CA ASP A 141 24.67 27.95 1.44
C ASP A 141 24.83 26.47 1.85
N GLY A 142 24.58 25.54 0.92
CA GLY A 142 24.64 24.10 1.16
C GLY A 142 23.55 23.55 2.08
N GLY A 143 22.45 24.28 2.32
CA GLY A 143 21.28 23.79 3.06
C GLY A 143 21.38 23.87 4.59
N GLY A 144 22.55 24.14 5.16
CA GLY A 144 22.77 24.46 6.58
C GLY A 144 22.08 23.53 7.58
N GLU A 145 21.56 24.09 8.68
CA GLU A 145 20.87 23.33 9.74
C GLU A 145 19.63 22.55 9.26
N ALA A 146 19.01 22.95 8.15
CA ALA A 146 17.85 22.24 7.60
C ALA A 146 18.27 20.90 7.00
N LEU A 147 19.43 20.86 6.33
CA LEU A 147 20.01 19.64 5.78
C LEU A 147 20.41 18.68 6.91
N ASP A 148 21.04 19.19 7.97
CA ASP A 148 21.46 18.39 9.12
C ASP A 148 20.26 17.72 9.82
N ARG A 149 19.15 18.44 10.02
CA ARG A 149 17.92 17.87 10.60
C ARG A 149 17.31 16.76 9.75
N ILE A 150 17.37 16.90 8.43
CA ILE A 150 16.85 15.87 7.52
C ILE A 150 17.80 14.67 7.49
N TYR A 151 19.12 14.88 7.54
CA TYR A 151 20.07 13.77 7.69
C TYR A 151 19.88 13.02 9.01
N GLU A 152 19.67 13.71 10.13
CA GLU A 152 19.31 13.07 11.41
C GLU A 152 18.01 12.26 11.31
N ARG A 153 17.01 12.78 10.58
CA ARG A 153 15.75 12.08 10.34
C ARG A 153 15.93 10.85 9.45
N LEU A 154 16.74 10.95 8.39
CA LEU A 154 17.08 9.84 7.49
C LEU A 154 17.96 8.78 8.18
N GLU A 155 18.90 9.18 9.03
CA GLU A 155 19.68 8.26 9.88
C GLU A 155 18.80 7.55 10.90
N ALA A 156 17.82 8.24 11.50
CA ALA A 156 16.85 7.61 12.38
C ALA A 156 15.94 6.60 11.63
N MET A 157 15.76 6.78 10.31
CA MET A 157 15.08 5.83 9.42
C MET A 157 16.01 4.72 8.88
N ASP A 158 17.28 4.73 9.31
CA ASP A 158 18.42 3.87 8.99
C ASP A 158 18.28 3.02 7.71
N VAL A 159 18.86 3.53 6.62
CA VAL A 159 18.95 2.89 5.30
C VAL A 159 19.53 1.47 5.38
N ALA A 160 20.50 1.23 6.28
CA ALA A 160 21.07 -0.10 6.45
C ALA A 160 20.05 -1.08 7.08
N THR A 161 19.15 -0.60 7.94
CA THR A 161 18.06 -1.41 8.45
C THR A 161 16.98 -1.64 7.41
N ALA A 162 16.67 -0.65 6.57
CA ALA A 162 15.67 -0.76 5.52
C ALA A 162 16.08 -1.78 4.44
N GLU A 163 17.30 -1.69 3.91
CA GLU A 163 17.82 -2.65 2.94
C GLU A 163 17.86 -4.06 3.52
N LYS A 164 18.39 -4.21 4.73
CA LYS A 164 18.45 -5.50 5.41
C LYS A 164 17.06 -6.09 5.62
N ARG A 165 16.09 -5.29 6.10
CA ARG A 165 14.71 -5.73 6.30
C ARG A 165 14.05 -6.12 4.98
N ALA A 166 14.22 -5.32 3.92
CA ALA A 166 13.68 -5.64 2.60
C ALA A 166 14.28 -6.94 2.04
N ALA A 167 15.60 -7.11 2.19
CA ALA A 167 16.31 -8.32 1.79
C ALA A 167 15.86 -9.57 2.57
N GLU A 168 15.61 -9.44 3.88
CA GLU A 168 15.07 -10.52 4.73
C GLU A 168 13.65 -10.92 4.32
N ILE A 169 12.77 -9.95 4.03
CA ILE A 169 11.41 -10.20 3.55
C ILE A 169 11.45 -10.91 2.19
N LEU A 170 12.24 -10.39 1.23
CA LEU A 170 12.41 -10.99 -0.09
C LEU A 170 12.99 -12.40 0.02
N PHE A 171 13.97 -12.62 0.89
CA PHE A 171 14.52 -13.95 1.14
C PHE A 171 13.45 -14.93 1.65
N GLY A 172 12.62 -14.51 2.61
CA GLY A 172 11.48 -15.29 3.12
C GLY A 172 10.43 -15.64 2.07
N LEU A 173 10.36 -14.86 0.98
CA LEU A 173 9.47 -15.09 -0.18
C LEU A 173 10.15 -15.87 -1.32
N GLY A 174 11.40 -16.31 -1.12
CA GLY A 174 12.15 -17.16 -2.05
C GLY A 174 13.09 -16.43 -3.01
N PHE A 175 13.43 -15.16 -2.76
CA PHE A 175 14.41 -14.42 -3.58
C PHE A 175 15.82 -14.58 -2.99
N ASN A 176 16.72 -15.22 -3.73
CA ASN A 176 18.13 -15.25 -3.40
C ASN A 176 18.82 -13.89 -3.70
N LYS A 177 20.10 -13.73 -3.33
CA LYS A 177 20.85 -12.47 -3.52
C LYS A 177 20.90 -12.01 -4.98
N GLU A 178 21.08 -12.93 -5.93
CA GLU A 178 21.13 -12.61 -7.36
C GLU A 178 19.78 -12.10 -7.86
N MET A 179 18.68 -12.72 -7.41
CA MET A 179 17.32 -12.31 -7.72
C MET A 179 16.98 -10.95 -7.10
N GLN A 180 17.48 -10.67 -5.89
CA GLN A 180 17.30 -9.38 -5.23
C GLN A 180 17.88 -8.22 -6.06
N ALA A 181 19.02 -8.45 -6.72
CA ALA A 181 19.65 -7.49 -7.63
C ALA A 181 19.04 -7.47 -9.05
N LYS A 182 18.20 -8.45 -9.40
CA LYS A 182 17.60 -8.58 -10.74
C LYS A 182 16.46 -7.59 -10.93
N LYS A 183 16.35 -7.03 -12.14
CA LYS A 183 15.30 -6.07 -12.51
C LYS A 183 13.91 -6.69 -12.52
N THR A 184 12.92 -5.93 -12.08
CA THR A 184 11.50 -6.33 -12.03
C THR A 184 10.97 -6.78 -13.39
N ARG A 185 11.39 -6.16 -14.50
CA ARG A 185 10.98 -6.57 -15.87
C ARG A 185 11.44 -7.97 -16.28
N ASP A 186 12.47 -8.51 -15.65
CA ASP A 186 13.05 -9.81 -15.99
C ASP A 186 12.42 -10.96 -15.17
N PHE A 187 11.40 -10.65 -14.36
CA PHE A 187 10.62 -11.61 -13.59
C PHE A 187 9.29 -11.94 -14.27
N SER A 188 8.83 -13.19 -14.10
CA SER A 188 7.47 -13.57 -14.48
C SER A 188 6.43 -12.83 -13.64
N GLY A 189 5.17 -12.83 -14.07
CA GLY A 189 4.08 -12.19 -13.32
C GLY A 189 3.96 -12.70 -11.88
N GLY A 190 4.04 -14.01 -11.66
CA GLY A 190 4.02 -14.60 -10.32
C GLY A 190 5.16 -14.13 -9.41
N TRP A 191 6.37 -13.95 -9.96
CA TRP A 191 7.47 -13.35 -9.20
C TRP A 191 7.22 -11.86 -8.95
N ARG A 192 6.70 -11.10 -9.92
CA ARG A 192 6.28 -9.70 -9.72
C ARG A 192 5.17 -9.55 -8.68
N MET A 193 4.27 -10.54 -8.54
CA MET A 193 3.30 -10.61 -7.45
C MET A 193 3.99 -10.81 -6.10
N ARG A 194 5.01 -11.68 -6.02
CA ARG A 194 5.79 -11.85 -4.78
C ARG A 194 6.56 -10.58 -4.40
N ILE A 195 7.09 -9.83 -5.37
CA ILE A 195 7.72 -8.52 -5.10
C ILE A 195 6.68 -7.55 -4.55
N ALA A 196 5.47 -7.51 -5.12
CA ALA A 196 4.39 -6.66 -4.63
C ALA A 196 3.95 -7.05 -3.21
N LEU A 197 3.93 -8.34 -2.87
CA LEU A 197 3.72 -8.82 -1.50
C LEU A 197 4.87 -8.41 -0.57
N ALA A 198 6.12 -8.53 -1.01
CA ALA A 198 7.28 -8.08 -0.24
C ALA A 198 7.19 -6.59 0.11
N ARG A 199 6.80 -5.77 -0.88
CA ARG A 199 6.51 -4.34 -0.72
C ARG A 199 5.40 -4.11 0.32
N ALA A 200 4.29 -4.83 0.23
CA ALA A 200 3.19 -4.72 1.17
C ALA A 200 3.61 -5.05 2.62
N LEU A 201 4.38 -6.13 2.80
CA LEU A 201 4.91 -6.53 4.11
C LEU A 201 5.94 -5.51 4.64
N PHE A 202 6.73 -4.91 3.75
CA PHE A 202 7.67 -3.85 4.12
C PHE A 202 6.91 -2.61 4.61
N MET A 203 5.84 -2.17 3.94
CA MET A 203 5.03 -1.04 4.42
C MET A 203 4.37 -1.32 5.78
N ASN A 204 4.16 -2.60 6.14
CA ASN A 204 3.57 -3.04 7.40
C ASN A 204 2.25 -2.30 7.75
N PRO A 205 1.25 -2.32 6.85
CA PRO A 205 0.01 -1.60 7.05
C PRO A 205 -0.84 -2.20 8.16
N THR A 206 -1.73 -1.40 8.75
CA THR A 206 -2.69 -1.87 9.76
C THR A 206 -3.60 -2.96 9.21
N ILE A 207 -4.06 -2.80 7.95
CA ILE A 207 -4.89 -3.78 7.25
C ILE A 207 -4.23 -4.13 5.92
N LEU A 208 -3.81 -5.39 5.79
CA LEU A 208 -3.33 -5.96 4.53
C LEU A 208 -4.41 -6.84 3.91
N LEU A 209 -4.96 -6.41 2.78
CA LEU A 209 -5.93 -7.19 2.00
C LEU A 209 -5.21 -7.89 0.85
N LEU A 210 -5.39 -9.20 0.76
CA LEU A 210 -4.79 -10.05 -0.27
C LEU A 210 -5.93 -10.70 -1.07
N ASP A 211 -6.07 -10.32 -2.34
CA ASP A 211 -7.06 -10.95 -3.22
C ASP A 211 -6.38 -12.03 -4.07
N GLU A 212 -6.84 -13.27 -3.93
CA GLU A 212 -6.28 -14.48 -4.56
C GLU A 212 -4.73 -14.53 -4.65
N PRO A 213 -4.00 -14.33 -3.53
CA PRO A 213 -2.54 -14.24 -3.57
C PRO A 213 -1.88 -15.51 -4.11
N THR A 214 -2.54 -16.66 -4.02
CA THR A 214 -2.00 -17.96 -4.42
C THR A 214 -2.14 -18.28 -5.90
N ASN A 215 -2.99 -17.60 -6.68
CA ASN A 215 -3.25 -17.98 -8.07
C ASN A 215 -2.03 -17.80 -8.99
N HIS A 216 -1.09 -16.94 -8.60
CA HIS A 216 0.14 -16.65 -9.36
C HIS A 216 1.40 -17.17 -8.64
N LEU A 217 1.24 -17.75 -7.45
CA LEU A 217 2.32 -18.38 -6.70
C LEU A 217 2.37 -19.85 -7.12
N GLY A 218 3.12 -20.14 -8.18
CA GLY A 218 3.43 -21.52 -8.56
C GLY A 218 3.87 -22.32 -7.34
N LYS A 219 3.30 -23.53 -7.18
CA LYS A 219 3.65 -24.48 -6.11
C LYS A 219 5.18 -24.56 -6.06
N SER A 220 5.75 -24.35 -4.87
CA SER A 220 7.16 -24.66 -4.65
C SER A 220 7.39 -26.12 -5.06
N PRO A 221 8.45 -26.45 -5.83
CA PRO A 221 8.82 -27.83 -6.09
C PRO A 221 9.12 -28.59 -4.79
#